data_AF-W7BXV6-F1
#
_entry.id   AF-W7BXV6-F1
#
_cell.length_a   1.000
_cell.length_b   1.000
_cell.length_c   1.000
_cell.angle_alpha   90.00
_cell.angle_beta   90.00
_cell.angle_gamma   90.00
#
_symmetry.space_group_name_H-M   'P 1'
#
loop_
_entity.id
_entity.type
_entity.pdbx_description
1 polymer ?
#
loop_
_entity_poly.entity_id
_entity_poly.type
_entity_poly.pdbx_seq_one_letter_code
_entity_poly.pdbx_strand_id
1 'polypeptide(L)' 'MTERKTRFEFILKVEGKQASFVNKALLHLKKQCGSYFGALFKTITADNGKEFSGINELLKDTLAIYFTHP' A
#
# COMPACT_ATOMS: atom_id res chain seq x y z
N MET A 1 2.89 -7.31 -2.62
CA MET A 1 1.44 -7.09 -2.44
C MET A 1 0.72 -8.21 -3.16
N THR A 2 -0.27 -8.83 -2.52
CA THR A 2 -0.97 -9.98 -3.11
C THR A 2 -2.47 -9.72 -3.13
N GLU A 3 -3.10 -9.83 -4.30
CA GLU A 3 -4.55 -9.74 -4.43
C GLU A 3 -5.19 -11.03 -3.89
N ARG A 4 -6.25 -10.90 -3.07
CA ARG A 4 -6.78 -12.02 -2.29
C ARG A 4 -7.60 -13.03 -3.08
N LYS A 5 -8.19 -12.66 -4.22
CA LYS A 5 -9.04 -13.57 -4.99
C LYS A 5 -8.24 -14.37 -6.03
N THR A 6 -7.43 -13.67 -6.79
CA THR A 6 -6.65 -14.19 -7.93
C THR A 6 -5.26 -14.64 -7.51
N ARG A 7 -4.79 -14.27 -6.30
CA ARG A 7 -3.40 -14.46 -5.86
C ARG A 7 -2.38 -13.78 -6.77
N PHE A 8 -2.80 -12.78 -7.56
CA PHE A 8 -1.86 -11.99 -8.34
C PHE A 8 -0.90 -11.26 -7.40
N GLU A 9 0.40 -11.44 -7.65
CA GLU A 9 1.45 -10.83 -6.85
C GLU A 9 2.11 -9.67 -7.59
N PHE A 10 2.20 -8.55 -6.89
CA PHE A 10 2.95 -7.39 -7.33
C PHE A 10 4.06 -7.10 -6.31
N ILE A 11 5.30 -7.27 -6.73
CA ILE A 11 6.48 -7.12 -5.87
C ILE A 11 7.16 -5.80 -6.21
N LEU A 12 7.23 -4.88 -5.24
CA LEU A 12 8.07 -3.68 -5.33
C LEU A 12 9.29 -3.84 -4.44
N LYS A 13 10.47 -3.54 -5.00
CA LYS A 13 11.69 -3.40 -4.20
C LYS A 13 11.67 -2.04 -3.50
N VAL A 14 11.80 -2.04 -2.18
CA VAL A 14 11.95 -0.84 -1.35
C VAL A 14 13.41 -0.65 -0.94
N GLU A 15 13.84 0.61 -0.83
CA GLU A 15 15.21 0.98 -0.47
C GLU A 15 15.56 0.64 1.00
N GLY A 16 14.55 0.51 1.86
CA GLY A 16 14.73 0.12 3.26
C GLY A 16 13.41 -0.14 3.97
N LYS A 17 13.49 -0.60 5.23
CA LYS A 17 12.33 -0.96 6.07
C LYS A 17 11.70 0.20 6.84
N GLN A 18 12.10 1.44 6.56
CA GLN A 18 11.55 2.61 7.27
C GLN A 18 10.26 3.05 6.59
N ALA A 19 9.33 3.63 7.36
CA ALA A 19 8.05 4.09 6.81
C ALA A 19 8.21 5.07 5.65
N SER A 20 9.24 5.91 5.66
CA SER A 20 9.59 6.82 4.57
C SER A 20 9.81 6.10 3.24
N PHE A 21 10.52 4.96 3.23
CA PHE A 21 10.80 4.18 2.03
C PHE A 21 9.57 3.45 1.50
N VAL A 22 8.75 2.88 2.39
CA VAL A 22 7.48 2.26 2.01
C VAL A 22 6.52 3.30 1.43
N ASN A 23 6.39 4.45 2.08
CA ASN A 23 5.55 5.55 1.61
C ASN A 23 5.98 6.06 0.23
N LYS A 24 7.30 6.23 0.01
CA LYS A 24 7.85 6.63 -1.29
C LYS A 24 7.49 5.63 -2.38
N ALA A 25 7.61 4.33 -2.12
CA ALA A 25 7.25 3.29 -3.07
C ALA A 25 5.75 3.28 -3.40
N LEU A 26 4.89 3.44 -2.39
CA LEU A 26 3.43 3.51 -2.58
C LEU A 26 2.99 4.76 -3.33
N LEU A 27 3.61 5.92 -3.08
CA LEU A 27 3.37 7.13 -3.85
C LEU A 27 3.78 6.95 -5.32
N HIS A 28 4.92 6.31 -5.56
CA HIS A 28 5.36 6.01 -6.92
C HIS A 28 4.35 5.10 -7.63
N LEU A 29 3.90 4.03 -6.96
CA LEU A 29 2.86 3.14 -7.48
C LEU A 29 1.56 3.89 -7.79
N LYS A 30 1.09 4.74 -6.86
CA LYS A 30 -0.09 5.59 -7.07
C LYS A 30 0.06 6.49 -8.29
N LYS A 31 1.22 7.11 -8.44
CA LYS A 31 1.54 7.96 -9.61
C LYS A 31 1.55 7.14 -10.91
N GLN A 32 2.11 5.93 -10.90
CA GLN A 32 2.15 5.06 -12.08
C GLN A 32 0.76 4.57 -12.51
N CYS A 33 -0.11 4.24 -11.54
CA CYS A 33 -1.49 3.85 -11.84
C CYS A 33 -2.38 5.04 -12.23
N GLY A 34 -2.04 6.26 -11.80
CA GLY A 34 -2.80 7.47 -12.09
C GLY A 34 -4.26 7.36 -11.65
N SER A 35 -5.19 7.73 -12.54
CA SER A 35 -6.63 7.68 -12.30
C SER A 35 -7.16 6.26 -12.02
N TYR A 36 -6.43 5.22 -12.43
CA TYR A 36 -6.84 3.83 -12.22
C TYR A 36 -6.52 3.32 -10.81
N PHE A 37 -5.77 4.04 -9.98
CA PHE A 37 -5.33 3.53 -8.68
C PHE A 37 -6.50 3.08 -7.78
N GLY A 38 -7.55 3.91 -7.62
CA GLY A 38 -8.75 3.51 -6.85
C GLY A 38 -9.65 2.49 -7.57
N ALA A 39 -9.47 2.32 -8.88
CA ALA A 39 -10.13 1.26 -9.63
C ALA A 39 -9.47 -0.10 -9.36
N LEU A 40 -8.14 -0.13 -9.31
CA LEU A 40 -7.30 -1.32 -9.12
C LEU A 40 -7.21 -1.74 -7.64
N PHE A 41 -7.00 -0.79 -6.74
CA PHE A 41 -6.87 -1.03 -5.31
C PHE A 41 -8.12 -0.55 -4.57
N LYS A 42 -8.96 -1.49 -4.14
CA LYS A 42 -10.18 -1.18 -3.39
C LYS A 42 -9.92 -0.93 -1.92
N THR A 43 -9.09 -1.78 -1.34
CA THR A 43 -8.61 -1.67 0.04
C THR A 43 -7.19 -2.21 0.08
N ILE A 44 -6.42 -1.75 1.06
CA ILE A 44 -5.12 -2.36 1.40
C ILE A 44 -5.20 -2.81 2.85
N THR A 45 -4.64 -3.98 3.14
CA THR A 45 -4.45 -4.44 4.51
C THR A 45 -2.98 -4.66 4.74
N ALA A 46 -2.47 -4.11 5.83
CA ALA A 46 -1.09 -4.26 6.28
C ALA A 46 -1.07 -4.89 7.68
N ASP A 47 0.08 -5.43 8.08
CA ASP A 47 0.32 -5.72 9.49
C ASP A 47 0.62 -4.42 10.27
N ASN A 48 0.72 -4.51 11.60
CA ASN A 48 1.08 -3.38 12.46
C ASN A 48 2.59 -3.06 12.47
N GLY A 49 3.32 -3.46 11.43
CA GLY A 49 4.73 -3.15 11.25
C GLY A 49 4.99 -1.64 11.23
N LYS A 50 6.10 -1.22 11.84
CA LYS A 50 6.48 0.20 11.92
C LYS A 50 6.73 0.80 10.54
N GLU A 51 7.15 -0.02 9.58
CA GLU A 51 7.28 0.30 8.16
C GLU A 51 5.96 0.73 7.51
N PHE A 52 4.81 0.36 8.07
CA PHE A 52 3.48 0.71 7.54
C PHE A 52 2.80 1.83 8.32
N SER A 53 3.44 2.38 9.36
CA SER A 53 2.86 3.41 10.24
C SER A 53 2.33 4.66 9.53
N GLY A 54 2.85 4.99 8.34
CA GLY A 54 2.43 6.16 7.56
C GLY A 54 1.39 5.88 6.46
N ILE A 55 1.04 4.62 6.18
CA ILE A 55 0.24 4.28 4.99
C ILE A 55 -1.20 4.81 5.06
N ASN A 56 -1.78 4.88 6.26
CA ASN A 56 -3.14 5.38 6.44
C ASN A 56 -3.24 6.85 6.05
N GLU A 57 -2.38 7.70 6.60
CA GLU A 57 -2.36 9.13 6.27
C GLU A 57 -2.04 9.38 4.79
N LEU A 58 -1.17 8.54 4.21
CA LEU A 58 -0.77 8.63 2.81
C LEU A 58 -1.91 8.40 1.81
N LEU A 59 -2.85 7.49 2.15
CA LEU A 59 -3.86 6.98 1.22
C LEU A 59 -5.30 7.25 1.69
N LYS A 60 -5.51 7.96 2.80
CA LYS A 60 -6.82 8.23 3.42
C LYS A 60 -7.88 8.76 2.45
N ASP A 61 -7.47 9.62 1.51
CA ASP A 61 -8.38 10.26 0.54
C ASP A 61 -8.57 9.42 -0.73
N THR A 62 -8.04 8.20 -0.76
CA THR A 62 -7.99 7.36 -1.97
C THR A 62 -8.66 6.01 -1.79
N LEU A 63 -8.37 5.31 -0.69
CA LEU A 63 -8.94 3.99 -0.40
C LEU A 63 -8.85 3.69 1.10
N ALA A 64 -9.65 2.72 1.55
CA ALA A 64 -9.62 2.29 2.95
C ALA A 64 -8.39 1.41 3.25
N ILE A 65 -7.73 1.72 4.36
CA ILE A 65 -6.61 0.97 4.92
C ILE A 65 -7.10 0.20 6.14
N TYR A 66 -6.72 -1.07 6.23
CA TYR A 66 -6.98 -1.92 7.39
C TYR A 66 -5.68 -2.46 7.96
N PHE A 67 -5.65 -2.70 9.26
CA PHE A 67 -4.53 -3.34 9.93
C PHE A 67 -4.96 -4.67 10.53
N THR A 68 -4.06 -5.66 10.52
CA THR A 68 -4.30 -6.94 11.20
C THR A 68 -4.51 -6.68 12.69
N HIS A 69 -5.50 -7.31 13.32
CA HIS A 69 -5.61 -7.28 14.78
C HIS A 69 -4.64 -8.33 15.36
N PRO A 70 -3.99 -8.07 16.50
CA PRO A 70 -3.18 -9.05 17.21
C PRO A 70 -3.98 -10.29 17.63
#